data_AF-A0A2V8GDA3-F1
#
_entry.id   AF-A0A2V8GDA3-F1
#
_cell.length_a   1.000
_cell.length_b   1.000
_cell.length_c   1.000
_cell.angle_alpha   90.00
_cell.angle_beta   90.00
_cell.angle_gamma   90.00
#
_symmetry.space_group_name_H-M   'P 1'
#
loop_
_entity.id
_entity.type
_entity.pdbx_description
1 polymer ?
#
loop_
_entity_poly.entity_id
_entity_poly.type
_entity_poly.pdbx_seq_one_letter_code
_entity_poly.pdbx_strand_id
1 'polypeptide(L)'
;MEIAMQGLALTKKANWQGLLIDTFEKYTQKRYCDFYSLGDTKALATRAHASGIELWIAGSIRRDEIRQYVKCGVDLICFGGAARHASAVRVTKTRGRRDESIKRGLVQQLVDEFDRVDPTQATKAR
;
A
#
# COMPACT_ATOMS: atom_id res chain seq x y z
N MET A 1 -9.76 9.14 9.78
CA MET A 1 -9.15 8.38 10.90
C MET A 1 -10.13 7.52 11.70
N GLU A 2 -11.36 7.98 12.00
CA GLU A 2 -12.32 7.21 12.84
C GLU A 2 -12.58 5.78 12.34
N ILE A 3 -12.91 5.60 11.06
CA ILE A 3 -13.20 4.28 10.47
C ILE A 3 -11.99 3.34 10.60
N ALA A 4 -10.77 3.83 10.36
CA ALA A 4 -9.56 3.03 10.52
C ALA A 4 -9.34 2.59 11.98
N MET A 5 -9.72 3.42 12.96
CA MET A 5 -9.65 3.04 14.37
C MET A 5 -10.67 1.96 14.74
N GLN A 6 -11.88 2.03 14.18
CA GLN A 6 -12.86 0.95 14.32
C GLN A 6 -12.36 -0.35 13.67
N GLY A 7 -11.74 -0.25 12.49
CA GLY A 7 -11.07 -1.36 11.83
C GLY A 7 -9.99 -1.99 12.71
N LEU A 8 -9.12 -1.18 13.31
CA LEU A 8 -8.08 -1.66 14.23
C LEU A 8 -8.66 -2.37 15.46
N ALA A 9 -9.70 -1.80 16.07
CA ALA A 9 -10.38 -2.42 17.21
C ALA A 9 -11.01 -3.78 16.83
N LEU A 10 -11.59 -3.88 15.63
CA LEU A 10 -12.13 -5.12 15.10
C LEU A 10 -11.03 -6.16 14.86
N THR A 11 -9.93 -5.78 14.20
CA THR A 11 -8.76 -6.65 13.95
C THR A 11 -8.22 -7.21 15.26
N LYS A 12 -8.08 -6.36 16.28
CA LYS A 12 -7.67 -6.78 17.63
C LYS A 12 -8.63 -7.77 18.24
N LYS A 13 -9.94 -7.46 18.23
CA LYS A 13 -10.98 -8.32 18.81
C LYS A 13 -11.05 -9.68 18.12
N ALA A 14 -10.79 -9.72 16.81
CA ALA A 14 -10.79 -10.93 16.01
C ALA A 14 -9.47 -11.72 16.05
N ASN A 15 -8.44 -11.21 16.74
CA ASN A 15 -7.10 -11.79 16.80
C ASN A 15 -6.47 -12.00 15.41
N TRP A 16 -6.63 -11.01 14.52
CA TRP A 16 -6.02 -11.01 13.19
C TRP A 16 -4.64 -10.37 13.20
N GLN A 17 -3.78 -10.77 12.27
CA GLN A 17 -2.39 -10.32 12.18
C GLN A 17 -2.27 -8.88 11.68
N GLY A 18 -3.16 -8.45 10.79
CA GLY A 18 -3.01 -7.18 10.08
C GLY A 18 -4.31 -6.47 9.78
N LEU A 19 -4.22 -5.15 9.63
CA LEU A 19 -5.27 -4.28 9.12
C LEU A 19 -4.87 -3.77 7.73
N LEU A 20 -5.67 -4.09 6.71
CA LEU A 20 -5.50 -3.53 5.36
C LEU A 20 -6.44 -2.34 5.14
N ILE A 21 -5.88 -1.22 4.69
CA ILE A 21 -6.63 -0.06 4.18
C ILE A 21 -6.44 0.02 2.67
N ASP A 22 -7.54 -0.04 1.91
CA ASP A 22 -7.55 0.13 0.46
C ASP A 22 -8.64 1.13 0.03
N THR A 23 -8.49 1.72 -1.16
CA THR A 23 -9.54 2.52 -1.78
C THR A 23 -10.61 1.61 -2.37
N PHE A 24 -11.88 1.83 -2.07
CA PHE A 24 -12.97 1.03 -2.65
C PHE A 24 -13.15 1.33 -4.16
N GLU A 25 -13.37 2.61 -4.49
CA GLU A 25 -13.65 3.04 -5.86
C GLU A 25 -12.35 3.31 -6.63
N LYS A 26 -12.13 2.56 -7.71
CA LYS A 26 -10.87 2.58 -8.48
C LYS A 26 -10.91 3.52 -9.69
N TYR A 27 -12.08 4.02 -10.09
CA TYR A 27 -12.25 4.87 -11.27
C TYR A 27 -12.34 6.37 -10.95
N THR A 28 -12.46 6.73 -9.67
CA THR A 28 -12.47 8.14 -9.23
C THR A 28 -11.10 8.82 -9.26
N GLN A 29 -10.05 8.07 -9.63
CA GLN A 29 -8.63 8.48 -9.57
C GLN A 29 -8.14 8.84 -8.16
N LYS A 30 -8.98 8.71 -7.12
CA LYS A 30 -8.57 8.89 -5.74
C LYS A 30 -7.62 7.76 -5.31
N ARG A 31 -6.61 8.15 -4.56
CA ARG A 31 -5.50 7.33 -4.07
C ARG A 31 -5.49 7.33 -2.55
N TYR A 32 -4.70 6.45 -1.96
CA TYR A 32 -4.53 6.38 -0.51
C TYR A 32 -4.22 7.75 0.12
N CYS A 33 -3.28 8.49 -0.46
CA CYS A 33 -2.85 9.81 0.02
C CYS A 33 -3.93 10.90 -0.03
N ASP A 34 -5.00 10.68 -0.80
CA ASP A 34 -6.12 11.63 -0.87
C ASP A 34 -7.07 11.47 0.33
N PHE A 35 -6.93 10.38 1.10
CA PHE A 35 -7.72 10.09 2.30
C PHE A 35 -6.89 10.09 3.59
N TYR A 36 -5.60 9.76 3.50
CA TYR A 36 -4.69 9.66 4.64
C TYR A 36 -3.39 10.39 4.34
N SER A 37 -3.05 11.37 5.19
CA SER A 37 -1.73 12.00 5.12
C SER A 37 -0.63 11.04 5.62
N LEU A 38 0.64 11.38 5.39
CA LEU A 38 1.76 10.65 5.99
C LEU A 38 1.71 10.68 7.54
N GLY A 39 1.22 11.78 8.11
CA GLY A 39 1.01 11.92 9.55
C GLY A 39 -0.04 10.95 10.07
N ASP A 40 -1.18 10.85 9.39
CA ASP A 40 -2.23 9.88 9.71
C ASP A 40 -1.72 8.45 9.58
N THR A 41 -0.99 8.16 8.50
CA THR A 41 -0.41 6.84 8.23
C THR A 41 0.54 6.42 9.35
N LYS A 42 1.44 7.32 9.76
CA LYS A 42 2.38 7.08 10.86
C LYS A 42 1.64 6.86 12.19
N ALA A 43 0.61 7.66 12.46
CA ALA A 43 -0.20 7.52 13.66
C ALA A 43 -0.96 6.19 13.68
N LEU A 44 -1.48 5.74 12.54
CA LEU A 44 -2.12 4.43 12.40
C LEU A 44 -1.14 3.28 12.63
N ALA A 45 0.02 3.30 11.98
CA ALA A 45 1.05 2.28 12.13
C ALA A 45 1.46 2.14 13.60
N THR A 46 1.75 3.27 14.24
CA THR A 46 2.13 3.32 15.67
C THR A 46 1.07 2.68 16.57
N ARG A 47 -0.23 2.96 16.31
CA ARG A 47 -1.32 2.39 17.11
C ARG A 47 -1.56 0.91 16.81
N ALA A 48 -1.39 0.49 15.56
CA ALA A 48 -1.49 -0.90 15.15
C ALA A 48 -0.40 -1.74 15.83
N HIS A 49 0.86 -1.30 15.73
CA HIS A 49 2.00 -1.96 16.36
C HIS A 49 1.90 -2.02 17.88
N ALA A 50 1.39 -0.96 18.53
CA ALA A 50 1.11 -0.97 19.97
C ALA A 50 0.09 -2.05 20.40
N SER A 51 -0.68 -2.57 19.45
CA SER A 51 -1.63 -3.68 19.65
C SER A 51 -1.12 -5.02 19.07
N GLY A 52 0.13 -5.09 18.60
CA GLY A 52 0.70 -6.28 17.95
C GLY A 52 0.11 -6.57 16.57
N ILE A 53 -0.42 -5.56 15.89
CA ILE A 53 -1.08 -5.68 14.58
C ILE A 53 -0.22 -4.99 13.52
N GLU A 54 -0.06 -5.64 12.37
CA GLU A 54 0.58 -5.05 11.20
C GLU A 54 -0.36 -4.07 10.47
N LEU A 55 0.20 -2.98 9.95
CA LEU A 55 -0.52 -2.06 9.07
C LEU A 55 -0.16 -2.35 7.60
N TRP A 56 -1.17 -2.71 6.83
CA TRP A 56 -1.06 -2.91 5.39
C TRP A 56 -1.83 -1.83 4.64
N ILE A 57 -1.29 -1.35 3.53
CA ILE A 57 -1.94 -0.31 2.72
C ILE A 57 -1.99 -0.66 1.24
N ALA A 58 -3.01 -0.14 0.58
CA ALA A 58 -3.23 -0.22 -0.84
C ALA A 58 -3.96 1.05 -1.32
N GLY A 59 -4.20 1.15 -2.62
CA GLY A 59 -5.04 2.22 -3.19
C GLY A 59 -4.25 3.13 -4.12
N SER A 60 -3.96 2.62 -5.31
CA SER A 60 -3.28 3.36 -6.38
C SER A 60 -1.95 3.99 -5.95
N ILE A 61 -1.23 3.31 -5.03
CA ILE A 61 0.09 3.70 -4.55
C ILE A 61 1.11 3.56 -5.66
N ARG A 62 2.00 4.54 -5.77
CA ARG A 62 3.03 4.67 -6.77
C ARG A 62 4.40 4.31 -6.20
N ARG A 63 5.35 4.04 -7.11
CA ARG A 63 6.72 3.65 -6.75
C ARG A 63 7.44 4.73 -5.93
N ASP A 64 7.31 5.99 -6.32
CA ASP A 64 7.95 7.13 -5.65
C ASP A 64 7.41 7.40 -4.23
N GLU A 65 6.27 6.83 -3.87
CA GLU A 65 5.65 6.97 -2.54
C GLU A 65 6.16 5.91 -1.53
N ILE A 66 6.79 4.82 -2.00
CA ILE A 66 7.23 3.68 -1.18
C ILE A 66 8.06 4.14 0.03
N ARG A 67 9.09 4.96 -0.23
CA ARG A 67 10.00 5.46 0.82
C ARG A 67 9.26 6.12 1.97
N GLN A 68 8.22 6.89 1.67
CA GLN A 68 7.51 7.66 2.68
C GLN A 68 6.67 6.74 3.56
N TYR A 69 5.99 5.75 2.96
CA TYR A 69 5.17 4.79 3.71
C TYR A 69 6.02 3.82 4.54
N VAL A 70 7.17 3.36 4.04
CA VAL A 70 8.14 2.58 4.83
C VAL A 70 8.60 3.38 6.06
N LYS A 71 8.94 4.67 5.88
CA LYS A 71 9.29 5.56 7.01
C LYS A 71 8.15 5.80 8.00
N CYS A 72 6.89 5.64 7.58
CA CYS A 72 5.74 5.71 8.47
C CYS A 72 5.54 4.45 9.32
N GLY A 73 6.28 3.36 9.05
CA GLY A 73 6.13 2.09 9.75
C GLY A 73 5.03 1.20 9.13
N VAL A 74 4.75 1.35 7.84
CA VAL A 74 3.85 0.44 7.13
C VAL A 74 4.58 -0.89 6.89
N ASP A 75 3.94 -2.01 7.24
CA ASP A 75 4.55 -3.34 7.15
C ASP A 75 4.41 -3.94 5.75
N LEU A 76 3.32 -3.62 5.03
CA LEU A 76 3.04 -4.15 3.70
C LEU A 76 2.36 -3.11 2.80
N ILE A 77 2.83 -3.01 1.56
CA ILE A 77 2.22 -2.16 0.52
C ILE A 77 1.77 -3.03 -0.65
N CYS A 78 0.48 -2.99 -0.99
CA CYS A 78 -0.10 -3.73 -2.10
C CYS A 78 -0.15 -2.89 -3.38
N PHE A 79 0.38 -3.43 -4.50
CA PHE A 79 0.39 -2.77 -5.80
C PHE A 79 -0.55 -3.45 -6.80
N GLY A 80 -1.62 -2.75 -7.16
CA GLY A 80 -2.50 -3.13 -8.26
C GLY A 80 -2.10 -2.47 -9.58
N GLY A 81 -2.21 -1.14 -9.62
CA GLY A 81 -1.95 -0.34 -10.81
C GLY A 81 -0.46 -0.30 -11.18
N ALA A 82 0.42 -0.03 -10.21
CA ALA A 82 1.86 0.10 -10.46
C ALA A 82 2.51 -1.19 -11.00
N ALA A 83 1.94 -2.36 -10.71
CA ALA A 83 2.41 -3.64 -11.22
C ALA A 83 1.95 -3.94 -12.67
N ARG A 84 0.99 -3.18 -13.20
CA ARG A 84 0.38 -3.38 -14.54
C ARG A 84 0.69 -2.23 -15.50
N HIS A 85 0.72 -1.01 -14.96
CA HIS A 85 0.77 0.24 -15.70
C HIS A 85 1.89 1.13 -15.17
N ALA A 86 2.74 1.67 -16.05
CA ALA A 86 3.84 2.57 -15.66
C ALA A 86 3.35 3.85 -14.95
N SER A 87 2.14 4.31 -15.27
CA SER A 87 1.49 5.46 -14.60
C SER A 87 0.90 5.11 -13.23
N ALA A 88 0.89 3.83 -12.84
CA ALA A 88 0.24 3.28 -11.65
C ALA A 88 -1.28 3.51 -11.53
N VAL A 89 -1.92 4.11 -12.55
CA VAL A 89 -3.36 4.38 -12.58
C VAL A 89 -4.04 3.36 -13.48
N ARG A 90 -5.14 2.77 -12.99
CA ARG A 90 -6.10 2.08 -13.87
C ARG A 90 -6.79 3.15 -14.70
N VAL A 91 -6.35 3.31 -15.95
CA VAL A 91 -6.92 4.34 -16.84
C VAL A 91 -8.34 3.93 -17.21
N THR A 92 -9.26 4.91 -17.16
CA THR A 92 -10.69 4.77 -17.46
C THR A 92 -10.97 3.93 -18.70
N LYS A 93 -12.05 3.13 -18.68
CA LYS A 93 -12.55 2.29 -19.79
C LYS A 93 -12.49 3.05 -21.11
N THR A 94 -11.42 2.83 -21.87
CA THR A 94 -11.33 3.30 -23.26
C THR A 94 -11.65 2.07 -24.12
N ARG A 95 -12.53 2.21 -25.11
CA ARG A 95 -12.99 1.11 -25.97
C ARG A 95 -11.77 0.34 -26.53
N GLY A 96 -11.55 -0.90 -26.06
CA GLY A 96 -10.46 -1.77 -26.49
C GLY A 96 -10.09 -2.81 -25.42
N ARG A 97 -9.63 -3.99 -25.84
CA ARG A 97 -9.13 -5.04 -24.94
C ARG A 97 -7.73 -4.61 -24.47
N ARG A 98 -7.63 -4.03 -23.27
CA ARG A 98 -6.33 -3.68 -22.68
C ARG A 98 -5.73 -4.84 -21.93
N ASP A 99 -4.41 -4.88 -21.97
CA ASP A 99 -3.61 -5.83 -21.25
C ASP A 99 -3.50 -5.42 -19.78
N GLU A 100 -4.26 -6.09 -18.92
CA GLU A 100 -4.25 -5.92 -17.45
C GLU A 100 -3.35 -6.94 -16.76
N SER A 101 -2.42 -7.57 -17.49
CA SER A 101 -1.47 -8.50 -16.90
C SER A 101 -0.46 -7.76 -16.03
N ILE A 102 0.02 -8.43 -14.99
CA ILE A 102 1.18 -7.97 -14.22
C ILE A 102 2.40 -8.00 -15.14
N LYS A 103 3.24 -6.96 -15.05
CA LYS A 103 4.46 -6.79 -15.84
C LYS A 103 5.67 -7.03 -14.96
N ARG A 104 6.45 -8.06 -15.26
CA ARG A 104 7.67 -8.40 -14.51
C ARG A 104 8.61 -7.21 -14.35
N GLY A 105 8.84 -6.43 -15.41
CA GLY A 105 9.71 -5.25 -15.35
C GLY A 105 9.21 -4.17 -14.40
N LEU A 106 7.89 -3.98 -14.28
CA LEU A 106 7.32 -3.02 -13.33
C LEU A 106 7.40 -3.55 -11.89
N VAL A 107 7.16 -4.85 -11.69
CA VAL A 107 7.35 -5.48 -10.37
C VAL A 107 8.80 -5.38 -9.92
N GLN A 108 9.76 -5.63 -10.81
CA GLN A 108 11.19 -5.49 -10.49
C GLN A 108 11.51 -4.07 -10.01
N GLN A 109 10.99 -3.05 -10.70
CA GLN A 109 11.18 -1.65 -10.27
C GLN A 109 10.58 -1.33 -8.90
N LEU A 110 9.52 -2.03 -8.48
CA LEU A 110 8.96 -1.88 -7.13
C LEU A 110 9.89 -2.54 -6.10
N VAL A 111 10.38 -3.75 -6.39
CA VAL A 111 11.34 -4.48 -5.54
C VAL A 111 12.63 -3.67 -5.36
N ASP A 112 13.21 -3.16 -6.45
CA ASP A 112 14.43 -2.35 -6.42
C ASP A 112 14.24 -1.10 -5.55
N GLU A 113 13.05 -0.51 -5.54
CA GLU A 113 12.73 0.63 -4.68
C GLU A 113 12.64 0.23 -3.21
N PHE A 114 12.07 -0.93 -2.88
CA PHE A 114 12.09 -1.48 -1.51
C PHE A 114 13.52 -1.72 -1.02
N ASP A 115 14.34 -2.41 -1.81
CA ASP A 115 15.74 -2.70 -1.48
C ASP A 115 16.54 -1.40 -1.25
N ARG A 116 16.21 -0.33 -1.98
CA ARG A 116 16.84 0.98 -1.83
C ARG A 116 16.41 1.72 -0.56
N VAL A 117 15.18 1.53 -0.08
CA VAL A 117 14.65 2.28 1.07
C VAL A 117 14.83 1.54 2.39
N ASP A 118 14.88 0.21 2.38
CA ASP A 118 15.13 -0.64 3.52
C ASP A 118 16.10 -1.79 3.15
N PRO A 119 17.40 -1.50 3.07
CA PRO A 119 18.41 -2.49 2.67
C PRO A 119 18.54 -3.66 3.66
N THR A 120 17.98 -3.55 4.88
CA THR A 120 18.09 -4.61 5.89
C THR A 120 17.20 -5.82 5.60
N GLN A 121 16.14 -5.66 4.78
CA GLN A 121 15.29 -6.77 4.35
C GLN A 121 15.83 -7.53 3.13
N ALA A 122 16.62 -6.88 2.27
CA ALA A 122 17.19 -7.49 1.06
C ALA A 122 18.09 -8.71 1.35
N THR A 123 18.72 -8.74 2.54
CA THR A 123 19.62 -9.82 2.96
C THR A 123 18.88 -11.06 3.49
N LYS A 124 17.60 -10.95 3.87
CA LYS A 124 16.82 -12.08 4.42
C LYS A 124 16.08 -12.90 3.35
N ALA A 125 16.00 -12.39 2.11
CA ALA A 125 15.24 -12.99 1.02
C ALA A 125 16.12 -13.72 -0.03
N ARG A 126 17.44 -13.82 0.21
CA ARG A 126 18.41 -14.59 -0.60
C ARG A 126 18.85 -15.83 0.15
#